data_AF-A0A5B7TPM5-F1
#
_entry.id   AF-A0A5B7TPM5-F1
#
_cell.length_a   1.000
_cell.length_b   1.000
_cell.length_c   1.000
_cell.angle_alpha   90.00
_cell.angle_beta   90.00
_cell.angle_gamma   90.00
#
_symmetry.space_group_name_H-M   'P 1'
#
loop_
_entity.id
_entity.type
_entity.pdbx_description
1 polymer ?
#
loop_
_entity_poly.entity_id
_entity_poly.type
_entity_poly.pdbx_seq_one_letter_code
_entity_poly.pdbx_strand_id
1 'polypeptide(L)'
;MSFGGAVSAMVTSLKNNKRSRVSTFEKLKDYKNIDYGEGKIDKKATPEQLKAIREKLQKENRKKRIITIVYFVVSFAIIILLLNIIKFKQ
;
A
#
# COMPACT_ATOMS: atom_id res chain seq x y z
N MET A 1 8.17 34.36 -51.92
CA MET A 1 8.80 34.44 -50.58
C MET A 1 7.72 34.71 -49.52
N SER A 2 6.85 33.74 -49.20
CA SER A 2 5.81 33.95 -48.16
C SER A 2 5.61 32.70 -47.29
N PHE A 3 5.58 31.52 -47.91
CA PHE A 3 5.35 30.26 -47.19
C PHE A 3 6.51 29.84 -46.25
N GLY A 4 7.76 29.94 -46.71
CA GLY A 4 8.94 29.53 -45.90
C GLY A 4 9.18 30.40 -44.67
N GLY A 5 8.86 31.70 -44.75
CA GLY A 5 8.97 32.63 -43.62
C GLY A 5 7.92 32.36 -42.55
N ALA A 6 6.67 32.11 -42.95
CA ALA A 6 5.58 31.78 -42.05
C ALA A 6 5.82 30.44 -41.31
N VAL A 7 6.31 29.42 -42.02
CA VAL A 7 6.65 28.12 -41.41
C VAL A 7 7.85 28.26 -40.46
N SER A 8 8.87 29.04 -40.81
CA SER A 8 10.02 29.29 -39.92
C SER A 8 9.60 30.02 -38.62
N ALA A 9 8.73 31.03 -38.73
CA ALA A 9 8.17 31.73 -37.58
C ALA A 9 7.31 30.80 -36.70
N MET A 10 6.55 29.89 -37.33
CA MET A 10 5.76 28.88 -36.63
C MET A 10 6.65 27.89 -35.88
N VAL A 11 7.69 27.34 -36.51
CA VAL A 11 8.66 26.43 -35.88
C VAL A 11 9.37 27.11 -34.70
N THR A 12 9.75 28.37 -34.86
CA THR A 12 10.39 29.16 -33.80
C THR A 12 9.43 29.40 -32.63
N SER A 13 8.17 29.72 -32.91
CA SER A 13 7.12 29.88 -31.89
C SER A 13 6.84 28.58 -31.13
N LEU A 14 6.81 27.44 -31.84
CA LEU A 14 6.64 26.12 -31.22
C LEU A 14 7.85 25.73 -30.37
N LYS A 15 9.07 26.02 -30.83
CA LYS A 15 10.31 25.75 -30.09
C LYS A 15 10.40 26.59 -28.82
N ASN A 16 10.03 27.86 -28.87
CA ASN A 16 10.06 28.77 -27.73
C ASN A 16 8.95 28.48 -26.70
N ASN A 17 7.79 27.99 -27.15
CA ASN A 17 6.69 27.58 -26.25
C ASN A 17 6.80 26.12 -25.79
N LYS A 18 7.85 25.39 -26.18
CA LYS A 18 8.03 24.00 -25.79
C LYS A 18 8.46 23.92 -24.32
N ARG A 19 7.54 23.48 -23.45
CA ARG A 19 7.85 23.16 -22.05
C ARG A 19 8.95 22.10 -21.96
N SER A 20 9.95 22.32 -21.10
CA SER A 20 10.91 21.27 -20.73
C SER A 20 10.16 20.13 -20.03
N ARG A 21 10.11 18.96 -20.69
CA ARG A 21 9.55 17.75 -20.10
C ARG A 21 10.71 16.91 -19.58
N VAL A 22 10.85 16.86 -18.26
CA VAL A 22 11.75 15.90 -17.62
C VAL A 22 11.23 14.48 -17.85
N SER A 23 12.14 13.57 -18.18
CA SER A 23 11.81 12.17 -18.42
C SER A 23 11.36 11.49 -17.12
N THR A 24 10.59 10.40 -17.23
CA THR A 24 10.19 9.59 -16.06
C THR A 24 11.41 9.12 -15.26
N PHE A 25 12.53 8.83 -15.93
CA PHE A 25 13.78 8.44 -15.30
C PHE A 25 14.48 9.59 -14.56
N GLU A 26 14.43 10.82 -15.07
CA GLU A 26 14.92 12.00 -14.36
C GLU A 26 14.09 12.29 -13.11
N LYS A 27 12.76 12.19 -13.20
CA LYS A 27 11.89 12.30 -12.02
C LYS A 27 12.27 11.28 -10.95
N LEU A 28 12.56 10.04 -11.34
CA LEU A 28 12.94 8.96 -10.42
C LEU A 28 14.32 9.17 -9.76
N LYS A 29 15.24 9.92 -10.39
CA LYS A 29 16.53 10.26 -9.76
C LYS A 29 16.34 11.15 -8.52
N ASP A 30 15.39 12.08 -8.58
CA ASP A 30 15.08 12.96 -7.45
C ASP A 30 14.43 12.20 -6.29
N TYR A 31 13.68 11.12 -6.56
CA TYR A 31 13.10 10.27 -5.51
C TYR A 31 14.07 9.26 -4.91
N LYS A 32 15.19 8.93 -5.58
CA LYS A 32 16.15 7.92 -5.10
C LYS A 32 17.02 8.44 -3.94
N ASN A 33 17.16 9.76 -3.81
CA ASN A 33 17.92 10.42 -2.75
C ASN A 33 17.02 11.05 -1.69
N ILE A 34 15.77 10.60 -1.56
CA ILE A 34 15.03 10.82 -0.33
C ILE A 34 15.62 9.84 0.68
N ASP A 35 16.73 10.25 1.29
CA ASP A 35 17.13 9.74 2.58
C ASP A 35 15.90 9.94 3.47
N TYR A 36 15.16 8.86 3.74
CA TYR A 36 14.24 8.85 4.87
C TYR A 36 15.16 9.01 6.06
N GLY A 37 15.54 10.27 6.35
CA GLY A 37 16.45 10.57 7.43
C GLY A 37 15.93 9.80 8.61
N GLU A 38 16.76 8.90 9.14
CA GLU A 38 16.41 7.98 10.21
C GLU A 38 15.82 8.82 11.35
N GLY A 39 14.51 9.02 11.28
CA GLY A 39 13.74 9.72 12.26
C GLY A 39 13.77 8.75 13.42
N LYS A 40 14.80 8.84 14.25
CA LYS A 40 14.81 8.23 15.56
C LYS A 40 13.51 8.68 16.18
N ILE A 41 12.55 7.77 16.22
CA ILE A 41 11.30 7.99 16.92
C ILE A 41 11.72 7.99 18.38
N ASP A 42 12.23 9.11 18.87
CA ASP A 42 12.59 9.35 20.27
C ASP A 42 11.34 9.48 21.15
N LYS A 43 10.16 9.11 20.63
CA LYS A 43 8.95 8.90 21.41
C LYS A 43 9.02 7.53 22.06
N LYS A 44 9.89 7.40 23.06
CA LYS A 44 9.82 6.33 24.05
C LYS A 44 8.51 6.53 24.82
N ALA A 45 7.50 5.72 24.50
CA ALA A 45 6.27 5.69 25.28
C ALA A 45 6.64 5.42 26.76
N THR A 46 6.08 6.20 27.68
CA THR A 46 6.26 6.01 29.12
C THR A 46 5.90 4.56 29.48
N PRO A 47 6.57 3.90 30.43
CA PRO A 47 6.29 2.50 30.78
C PRO A 47 4.82 2.25 31.10
N GLU A 48 4.11 3.25 31.62
CA GLU A 48 2.66 3.23 31.86
C GLU A 48 1.84 3.20 30.57
N GLN A 49 2.20 4.02 29.57
CA GLN A 49 1.56 4.01 28.26
C GLN A 49 1.78 2.68 27.54
N LEU A 50 2.98 2.10 27.65
CA LEU A 50 3.27 0.77 27.11
C LEU A 50 2.43 -0.33 27.77
N LYS A 51 2.25 -0.28 29.09
CA LYS A 51 1.37 -1.21 29.81
C LYS A 51 -0.08 -1.07 29.36
N ALA A 52 -0.60 0.15 29.25
CA ALA A 52 -1.95 0.40 28.79
C ALA A 52 -2.18 -0.11 27.35
N ILE A 53 -1.22 0.09 26.45
CA ILE A 53 -1.28 -0.42 25.07
C ILE A 53 -1.26 -1.96 25.06
N ARG A 54 -0.38 -2.58 25.85
CA ARG A 54 -0.30 -4.05 25.97
C ARG A 54 -1.61 -4.64 26.47
N GLU A 55 -2.21 -4.06 27.50
CA GLU A 55 -3.48 -4.54 28.04
C GLU A 55 -4.64 -4.41 27.05
N LYS A 56 -4.73 -3.28 26.34
CA LYS A 56 -5.73 -3.09 25.27
C LYS A 56 -5.57 -4.13 24.17
N LEU A 57 -4.35 -4.33 23.67
CA LEU A 57 -4.04 -5.33 22.65
C LEU A 57 -4.37 -6.76 23.12
N GLN A 58 -4.05 -7.11 24.36
CA GLN A 58 -4.36 -8.43 24.89
C GLN A 58 -5.88 -8.66 24.98
N LYS A 59 -6.66 -7.65 25.39
CA LYS A 59 -8.12 -7.75 25.45
C LYS A 59 -8.74 -7.94 24.06
N GLU A 60 -8.26 -7.19 23.06
CA GLU A 60 -8.72 -7.35 21.68
C GLU A 60 -8.33 -8.71 21.09
N ASN A 61 -7.09 -9.15 21.31
CA ASN A 61 -6.61 -10.43 20.81
C ASN A 61 -7.36 -11.61 21.43
N ARG A 62 -7.77 -11.54 22.70
CA ARG A 62 -8.62 -12.56 23.31
C ARG A 62 -9.96 -12.69 22.59
N LYS A 63 -10.63 -11.57 22.31
CA LYS A 63 -11.91 -11.57 21.57
C LYS A 63 -11.73 -12.11 20.16
N LYS A 64 -10.72 -11.63 19.43
CA LYS A 64 -10.40 -12.12 18.08
C LYS A 64 -10.09 -13.62 18.09
N ARG A 65 -9.30 -14.10 19.05
CA ARG A 65 -8.94 -15.52 19.18
C ARG A 65 -10.17 -16.41 19.37
N ILE A 66 -11.11 -16.02 20.23
CA ILE A 66 -12.35 -16.78 20.43
C ILE A 66 -13.13 -16.87 19.12
N ILE A 67 -13.32 -15.73 18.44
CA ILE A 67 -14.03 -15.67 17.15
C ILE A 67 -13.33 -16.55 16.11
N THR A 68 -12.01 -16.47 15.99
CA THR A 68 -11.22 -17.30 15.06
C THR A 68 -11.36 -18.78 15.37
N ILE A 69 -11.34 -19.18 16.65
CA ILE A 69 -11.53 -20.59 17.04
C ILE A 69 -12.94 -21.07 16.66
N VAL A 70 -13.98 -20.27 16.92
CA VAL A 70 -15.35 -20.61 16.54
C VAL A 70 -15.47 -20.81 15.03
N TYR A 71 -14.94 -19.87 14.23
CA TYR A 71 -14.93 -20.03 12.77
C TYR A 71 -14.20 -21.28 12.31
N PHE A 72 -13.07 -21.61 12.94
CA PHE A 72 -12.30 -22.81 12.61
C PHE A 72 -13.06 -24.10 12.94
N VAL A 73 -13.73 -24.17 14.09
CA VAL A 73 -14.54 -25.35 14.46
C VAL A 73 -15.73 -25.51 13.52
N VAL A 74 -16.42 -24.42 13.19
CA VAL A 74 -17.56 -24.44 12.27
C VAL A 74 -17.13 -24.86 10.87
N SER A 75 -16.03 -24.32 10.35
CA SER A 75 -15.53 -24.73 9.03
C SER A 75 -15.12 -26.21 9.00
N PHE A 76 -14.49 -26.71 10.06
CA PHE A 76 -14.15 -28.13 10.19
C PHE A 76 -15.38 -29.03 10.21
N ALA A 77 -16.42 -28.65 10.96
CA ALA A 77 -17.69 -29.39 11.00
C ALA A 77 -18.36 -29.47 9.63
N ILE A 78 -18.36 -28.36 8.87
CA ILE A 78 -18.90 -28.32 7.50
C ILE A 78 -18.14 -29.29 6.58
N ILE A 79 -16.80 -29.29 6.65
CA ILE A 79 -15.97 -30.21 5.84
C ILE A 79 -16.32 -31.66 6.15
N ILE A 80 -16.44 -32.02 7.44
CA ILE A 80 -16.80 -33.38 7.87
C ILE A 80 -18.19 -33.77 7.34
N LEU A 81 -19.16 -32.86 7.40
CA LEU A 81 -20.50 -33.10 6.87
C LEU A 81 -20.49 -33.33 5.36
N LEU A 82 -19.76 -32.51 4.61
CA LEU A 82 -19.63 -32.65 3.16
C LEU A 82 -18.98 -33.99 2.77
N LEU A 83 -17.93 -34.40 3.48
CA LEU A 83 -17.28 -35.69 3.25
C LEU A 83 -18.22 -36.87 3.50
N ASN A 84 -19.05 -36.81 4.55
CA ASN A 84 -20.04 -37.85 4.83
C ASN A 84 -21.11 -37.94 3.74
N ILE A 85 -21.61 -36.81 3.23
CA ILE A 85 -22.59 -36.77 2.14
C ILE A 85 -22.00 -37.37 0.86
N ILE A 86 -20.74 -37.03 0.53
CA ILE A 86 -20.05 -37.58 -0.64
C ILE A 86 -19.90 -39.09 -0.52
N LYS A 87 -19.46 -39.58 0.65
CA LYS A 87 -19.30 -41.02 0.91
C LYS A 87 -20.62 -41.80 0.85
N PHE A 88 -21.74 -41.19 1.25
CA PHE A 88 -23.05 -41.84 1.20
C PHE A 88 -23.65 -41.86 -0.22
N LYS A 89 -23.21 -40.98 -1.11
CA LYS A 89 -23.70 -40.88 -2.49
C LYS A 89 -22.97 -41.83 -3.46
N GLN A 90 -21.83 -42.38 -3.06
CA GLN A 90 -20.99 -43.30 -3.84
C GLN A 90 -21.29 -44.75 -3.45
#